data_AF-A0A6N3GC29-F1
#
_entry.id   AF-A0A6N3GC29-F1
#
_cell.length_a   1.000
_cell.length_b   1.000
_cell.length_c   1.000
_cell.angle_alpha   90.00
_cell.angle_beta   90.00
_cell.angle_gamma   90.00
#
_symmetry.space_group_name_H-M   'P 1'
#
loop_
_entity.id
_entity.type
_entity.pdbx_description
1 polymer ?
#
loop_
_entity_poly.entity_id
_entity_poly.type
_entity_poly.pdbx_seq_one_letter_code
_entity_poly.pdbx_strand_id
1 'polypeptide(L)'
;MNIIAIIRQTSADSQPKQDLAAVEAALRYKRQSGGFVTALCLGTEAAVPLLREAVAMGCDSAALIRLPFCFTSIPEPTRYARLLAGTIQDMEFDLIFTSCYAVDADTIQTGFLLASYLNLPQAGYVGETSVSEDSGVIVKRQFEDRYQMLNLPTPCLISALLQPGKRIYMTADGVTRAYAMEIPVIPACEDLNAGEESFVTLLSSCLKKERKRGTVLTVPTEEAISAVMDIMHKNHII
;
A
#
# COMPACT_ATOMS: atom_id res chain seq x y z
N MET A 1 -5.12 18.18 -11.65
CA MET A 1 -5.45 16.98 -10.87
C MET A 1 -4.30 16.67 -9.93
N ASN A 2 -4.55 16.74 -8.63
CA ASN A 2 -3.61 16.52 -7.55
C ASN A 2 -3.77 15.09 -7.03
N ILE A 3 -2.74 14.27 -7.19
CA ILE A 3 -2.75 12.85 -6.84
C ILE A 3 -1.76 12.63 -5.70
N ILE A 4 -2.20 12.02 -4.61
CA ILE A 4 -1.34 11.58 -3.51
C ILE A 4 -1.11 10.08 -3.65
N ALA A 5 0.15 9.65 -3.67
CA ALA A 5 0.54 8.24 -3.60
C ALA A 5 1.15 7.95 -2.22
N ILE A 6 0.45 7.18 -1.39
CA ILE A 6 0.88 6.86 -0.05
C ILE A 6 1.82 5.66 -0.08
N ILE A 7 2.98 5.83 0.54
CA ILE A 7 3.97 4.79 0.73
C ILE A 7 4.10 4.51 2.22
N ARG A 8 4.07 3.24 2.62
CA ARG A 8 4.26 2.84 4.01
C ARG A 8 5.74 2.60 4.28
N GLN A 9 6.26 3.13 5.38
CA GLN A 9 7.59 2.75 5.85
C GLN A 9 7.52 1.31 6.40
N THR A 10 8.38 0.44 5.89
CA THR A 10 8.56 -0.93 6.39
C THR A 10 9.88 -1.06 7.16
N SER A 11 10.06 -2.17 7.87
CA SER A 11 11.33 -2.46 8.56
C SER A 11 12.48 -2.62 7.56
N ALA A 12 13.71 -2.30 7.98
CA ALA A 12 14.90 -2.27 7.12
C ALA A 12 15.21 -3.62 6.40
N ASP A 13 14.73 -4.74 6.95
CA ASP A 13 14.95 -6.08 6.38
C ASP A 13 13.93 -6.45 5.28
N SER A 14 12.82 -5.71 5.18
CA SER A 14 11.78 -5.94 4.18
C SER A 14 12.08 -5.15 2.92
N GLN A 15 12.39 -5.83 1.81
CA GLN A 15 12.48 -5.15 0.51
C GLN A 15 11.07 -4.66 0.11
N PRO A 16 10.82 -3.35 -0.03
CA PRO A 16 9.48 -2.79 -0.17
C PRO A 16 8.98 -2.95 -1.61
N LYS A 17 8.55 -4.16 -1.99
CA LYS A 17 8.06 -4.42 -3.37
C LYS A 17 6.57 -4.14 -3.55
N GLN A 18 5.79 -4.07 -2.47
CA GLN A 18 4.34 -3.86 -2.55
C GLN A 18 3.91 -2.42 -2.26
N ASP A 19 4.65 -1.67 -1.44
CA ASP A 19 4.29 -0.27 -1.14
C ASP A 19 4.46 0.65 -2.37
N LEU A 20 5.34 0.29 -3.30
CA LEU A 20 5.44 0.95 -4.61
C LEU A 20 4.26 0.65 -5.55
N ALA A 21 3.35 -0.27 -5.21
CA ALA A 21 2.15 -0.50 -6.03
C ALA A 21 1.26 0.75 -6.10
N ALA A 22 1.17 1.50 -4.99
CA ALA A 22 0.45 2.77 -4.95
C ALA A 22 1.08 3.80 -5.90
N VAL A 23 2.41 3.93 -5.86
CA VAL A 23 3.20 4.80 -6.74
C VAL A 23 3.02 4.40 -8.19
N GLU A 24 3.14 3.11 -8.51
CA GLU A 24 2.99 2.63 -9.88
C GLU A 24 1.57 2.87 -10.41
N ALA A 25 0.53 2.60 -9.62
CA ALA A 25 -0.85 2.88 -9.99
C ALA A 25 -1.09 4.38 -10.23
N ALA A 26 -0.62 5.24 -9.32
CA ALA A 26 -0.71 6.68 -9.47
C ALA A 26 0.00 7.20 -10.72
N LEU A 27 1.21 6.70 -11.02
CA LEU A 27 1.98 7.09 -12.21
C LEU A 27 1.34 6.59 -13.51
N ARG A 28 0.77 5.38 -13.52
CA ARG A 28 -0.01 4.86 -14.66
C ARG A 28 -1.26 5.70 -14.91
N TYR A 29 -1.94 6.11 -13.85
CA TYR A 29 -3.11 6.98 -13.97
C TYR A 29 -2.71 8.39 -14.45
N LYS A 30 -1.62 8.96 -13.92
CA LYS A 30 -1.04 10.25 -14.37
C LYS A 30 -0.74 10.26 -15.87
N ARG A 31 -0.24 9.16 -16.45
CA ARG A 31 0.02 9.08 -17.90
C ARG A 31 -1.24 9.22 -18.76
N GLN A 32 -2.41 8.89 -18.22
CA GLN A 32 -3.69 8.96 -18.92
C GLN A 32 -4.38 10.30 -18.69
N SER A 33 -4.42 10.76 -17.44
CA SER A 33 -5.18 11.94 -17.03
C SER A 33 -4.41 13.25 -17.12
N GLY A 34 -3.08 13.18 -17.12
CA GLY A 34 -2.27 14.32 -16.69
C GLY A 34 -2.49 14.61 -15.20
N GLY A 35 -1.56 15.33 -14.59
CA GLY A 35 -1.66 15.67 -13.18
C GLY A 35 -0.33 15.63 -12.45
N PHE A 36 -0.41 15.95 -11.17
CA PHE A 36 0.73 16.07 -10.29
C PHE A 36 0.65 14.97 -9.23
N VAL A 37 1.67 14.12 -9.15
CA VAL A 37 1.75 13.01 -8.20
C VAL A 37 2.73 13.37 -7.08
N THR A 38 2.21 13.50 -5.87
CA THR A 38 2.98 13.67 -4.64
C THR A 38 3.11 12.33 -3.93
N ALA A 39 4.34 11.85 -3.73
CA ALA A 39 4.60 10.70 -2.87
C ALA A 39 4.56 11.13 -1.40
N LEU A 40 3.81 10.43 -0.57
CA LEU A 40 3.65 10.77 0.85
C LEU A 40 3.94 9.55 1.71
N CYS A 41 4.76 9.71 2.75
CA CYS A 41 5.05 8.64 3.70
C CYS A 41 4.94 9.15 5.12
N LEU A 42 4.23 8.43 5.99
CA LEU A 42 4.25 8.67 7.44
C LEU A 42 5.31 7.76 8.07
N GLY A 43 6.33 8.38 8.66
CA GLY A 43 7.45 7.62 9.19
C GLY A 43 8.56 8.47 9.78
N THR A 44 9.70 7.83 9.96
CA THR A 44 10.96 8.43 10.40
C THR A 44 11.81 8.83 9.19
N GLU A 45 12.98 9.45 9.42
CA GLU A 45 13.95 9.75 8.36
C GLU A 45 14.40 8.52 7.55
N ALA A 46 14.22 7.31 8.09
CA ALA A 46 14.47 6.05 7.37
C ALA A 46 13.57 5.86 6.12
N ALA A 47 12.45 6.59 6.01
CA ALA A 47 11.58 6.57 4.84
C ALA A 47 12.07 7.47 3.69
N VAL A 48 13.03 8.36 3.91
CA VAL A 48 13.51 9.31 2.88
C VAL A 48 14.05 8.61 1.62
N PRO A 49 14.83 7.52 1.70
CA PRO A 49 15.27 6.78 0.51
C PRO A 49 14.10 6.26 -0.34
N LEU A 50 13.02 5.82 0.30
CA LEU A 50 11.82 5.31 -0.37
C LEU A 50 11.04 6.42 -1.09
N LEU A 51 10.96 7.61 -0.47
CA LEU A 51 10.41 8.80 -1.12
C LEU A 51 11.26 9.22 -2.33
N ARG A 52 12.59 9.17 -2.22
CA ARG A 52 13.50 9.43 -3.35
C ARG A 52 13.33 8.43 -4.49
N GLU A 53 13.14 7.15 -4.17
CA GLU A 53 12.82 6.13 -5.17
C GLU A 53 11.52 6.47 -5.92
N ALA A 54 10.47 6.89 -5.22
CA ALA A 54 9.21 7.29 -5.86
C ALA A 54 9.37 8.52 -6.79
N VAL A 55 10.14 9.54 -6.37
CA VAL A 55 10.49 10.67 -7.24
C VAL A 55 11.29 10.20 -8.45
N ALA A 56 12.25 9.28 -8.25
CA ALA A 56 13.07 8.74 -9.33
C ALA A 56 12.27 7.87 -10.33
N MET A 57 11.16 7.26 -9.89
CA MET A 57 10.19 6.55 -10.73
C MET A 57 9.30 7.52 -11.54
N GLY A 58 9.12 8.75 -11.09
CA GLY A 58 8.40 9.80 -11.82
C GLY A 58 7.35 10.58 -11.04
N CYS A 59 7.28 10.44 -9.71
CA CYS A 59 6.51 11.37 -8.88
C CYS A 59 7.07 12.78 -9.03
N ASP A 60 6.19 13.78 -9.01
CA ASP A 60 6.57 15.18 -9.21
C ASP A 60 7.12 15.83 -7.94
N SER A 61 6.64 15.37 -6.78
CA SER A 61 7.12 15.79 -5.47
C SER A 61 7.02 14.65 -4.46
N ALA A 62 7.63 14.82 -3.30
CA ALA A 62 7.52 13.93 -2.18
C ALA A 62 7.49 14.70 -0.86
N ALA A 63 6.83 14.15 0.17
CA ALA A 63 6.85 14.69 1.51
C ALA A 63 6.90 13.56 2.56
N LEU A 64 7.65 13.81 3.63
CA LEU A 64 7.68 12.96 4.82
C LEU A 64 6.76 13.55 5.87
N ILE A 65 5.71 12.83 6.25
CA ILE A 65 4.98 13.12 7.49
C ILE A 65 5.78 12.49 8.62
N ARG A 66 6.34 13.34 9.50
CA ARG A 66 7.16 12.89 10.61
C ARG A 66 6.31 12.22 11.66
N LEU A 67 6.59 10.94 11.89
CA LEU A 67 6.00 10.17 12.97
C LEU A 67 6.33 10.86 14.32
N PRO A 68 5.34 11.08 15.19
CA PRO A 68 5.57 11.70 16.50
C PRO A 68 6.59 10.92 17.34
N PHE A 69 7.40 11.65 18.12
CA PHE A 69 8.51 11.06 18.91
C PHE A 69 8.06 10.07 19.99
N CYS A 70 6.78 10.06 20.36
CA CYS A 70 6.22 9.09 21.29
C CYS A 70 6.12 7.66 20.71
N PHE A 71 6.24 7.51 19.38
CA PHE A 71 6.25 6.21 18.72
C PHE A 71 7.68 5.65 18.61
N THR A 72 7.89 4.46 19.15
CA THR A 72 9.14 3.72 19.02
C THR A 72 9.20 2.84 17.76
N SER A 73 8.06 2.65 17.09
CA SER A 73 7.90 1.86 15.86
C SER A 73 6.70 2.38 15.06
N ILE A 74 6.53 1.89 13.83
CA ILE A 74 5.32 2.19 13.04
C ILE A 74 4.09 1.74 13.83
N PRO A 75 3.09 2.62 14.02
CA PRO A 75 1.87 2.26 14.75
C PRO A 75 1.01 1.26 13.97
N GLU A 76 0.02 0.72 14.68
CA GLU A 76 -1.03 -0.10 14.08
C GLU A 76 -1.78 0.65 12.94
N PRO A 77 -2.53 -0.07 12.10
CA PRO A 77 -3.15 0.51 10.89
C PRO A 77 -4.10 1.68 11.14
N THR A 78 -4.73 1.75 12.30
CA THR A 78 -5.75 2.72 12.66
C THR A 78 -5.18 4.05 13.10
N ARG A 79 -4.27 4.07 14.07
CA ARG A 79 -3.53 5.27 14.44
C ARG A 79 -2.66 5.75 13.30
N TYR A 80 -2.09 4.84 12.51
CA TYR A 80 -1.39 5.22 11.28
C TYR A 80 -2.33 5.94 10.31
N ALA A 81 -3.54 5.41 10.07
CA ALA A 81 -4.53 6.05 9.20
C ALA A 81 -5.06 7.38 9.76
N ARG A 82 -5.21 7.52 11.09
CA ARG A 82 -5.61 8.79 11.73
C ARG A 82 -4.57 9.89 11.59
N LEU A 83 -3.29 9.57 11.84
CA LEU A 83 -2.19 10.51 11.66
C LEU A 83 -2.09 10.99 10.21
N LEU A 84 -2.26 10.06 9.26
CA LEU A 84 -2.36 10.39 7.84
C LEU A 84 -3.56 11.28 7.55
N ALA A 85 -4.77 10.91 7.99
CA ALA A 85 -5.99 11.66 7.76
C ALA A 85 -5.90 13.08 8.33
N GLY A 86 -5.37 13.23 9.54
CA GLY A 86 -5.22 14.51 10.22
C GLY A 86 -4.30 15.47 9.47
N THR A 87 -3.32 14.93 8.74
CA THR A 87 -2.39 15.71 7.93
C THR A 87 -2.95 15.96 6.51
N ILE A 88 -3.59 14.96 5.91
CA ILE A 88 -4.09 15.00 4.53
C ILE A 88 -5.35 15.86 4.39
N GLN A 89 -6.19 15.97 5.43
CA GLN A 89 -7.42 16.77 5.39
C GLN A 89 -7.18 18.25 5.04
N ASP A 90 -5.99 18.78 5.35
CA ASP A 90 -5.59 20.16 5.07
C ASP A 90 -4.82 20.30 3.74
N MET A 91 -4.66 19.20 2.99
CA MET A 91 -4.00 19.19 1.68
C MET A 91 -5.02 19.22 0.55
N GLU A 92 -4.69 19.86 -0.56
CA GLU A 92 -5.48 19.75 -1.78
C GLU A 92 -5.20 18.43 -2.51
N PHE A 93 -6.23 17.61 -2.71
CA PHE A 93 -6.13 16.36 -3.47
C PHE A 93 -7.45 16.04 -4.20
N ASP A 94 -7.31 15.38 -5.35
CA ASP A 94 -8.42 14.79 -6.09
C ASP A 94 -8.43 13.26 -5.94
N LEU A 95 -7.26 12.64 -5.79
CA LEU A 95 -7.12 11.19 -5.70
C LEU A 95 -6.05 10.79 -4.69
N ILE A 96 -6.34 9.75 -3.92
CA ILE A 96 -5.38 9.11 -3.04
C ILE A 96 -5.19 7.66 -3.47
N PHE A 97 -3.95 7.28 -3.78
CA PHE A 97 -3.56 5.89 -4.02
C PHE A 97 -2.86 5.31 -2.79
N THR A 98 -3.26 4.11 -2.39
CA THR A 98 -2.62 3.30 -1.34
C THR A 98 -2.30 1.92 -1.88
N SER A 99 -1.37 1.21 -1.23
CA SER A 99 -1.21 -0.24 -1.46
C SER A 99 -2.29 -0.99 -0.70
N CYS A 100 -2.78 -2.10 -1.26
CA CYS A 100 -3.73 -2.96 -0.54
C CYS A 100 -3.13 -3.64 0.68
N TYR A 101 -1.82 -3.89 0.69
CA TYR A 101 -1.22 -4.82 1.63
C TYR A 101 0.07 -4.25 2.20
N ALA A 102 0.17 -4.29 3.53
CA ALA A 102 1.38 -4.00 4.28
C ALA A 102 2.08 -5.32 4.61
N VAL A 103 3.26 -5.56 4.02
CA VAL A 103 3.96 -6.86 4.08
C VAL A 103 4.58 -7.15 5.45
N ASP A 104 4.86 -6.12 6.24
CA ASP A 104 5.44 -6.24 7.57
C ASP A 104 4.41 -6.72 8.62
N ALA A 105 3.17 -6.25 8.49
CA ALA A 105 2.10 -6.53 9.45
C ALA A 105 1.04 -7.50 8.91
N ASP A 106 1.10 -7.89 7.63
CA ASP A 106 0.08 -8.67 6.91
C ASP A 106 -1.34 -8.06 7.07
N THR A 107 -1.42 -6.72 7.03
CA THR A 107 -2.69 -5.99 7.18
C THR A 107 -3.12 -5.32 5.88
N ILE A 108 -4.43 -5.18 5.71
CA ILE A 108 -5.10 -4.57 4.54
C ILE A 108 -5.98 -3.40 4.99
N GLN A 109 -5.70 -2.80 6.15
CA GLN A 109 -6.66 -1.92 6.83
C GLN A 109 -6.43 -0.43 6.58
N THR A 110 -5.17 0.00 6.45
CA THR A 110 -4.80 1.43 6.44
C THR A 110 -5.53 2.24 5.36
N GLY A 111 -5.61 1.73 4.12
CA GLY A 111 -6.32 2.43 3.04
C GLY A 111 -7.81 2.62 3.33
N PHE A 112 -8.48 1.58 3.83
CA PHE A 112 -9.91 1.65 4.14
C PHE A 112 -10.22 2.55 5.33
N LEU A 113 -9.37 2.52 6.35
CA LEU A 113 -9.50 3.38 7.52
C LEU A 113 -9.26 4.84 7.16
N LEU A 114 -8.24 5.12 6.34
CA LEU A 114 -7.95 6.47 5.87
C LEU A 114 -9.11 7.05 5.07
N ALA A 115 -9.69 6.28 4.15
CA ALA A 115 -10.88 6.70 3.40
C ALA A 115 -12.04 7.02 4.35
N SER A 116 -12.24 6.18 5.38
CA SER A 116 -13.29 6.41 6.38
C SER A 116 -13.05 7.68 7.18
N TYR A 117 -11.82 7.96 7.62
CA TYR A 117 -11.50 9.17 8.39
C TYR A 117 -11.63 10.45 7.56
N LEU A 118 -11.29 10.38 6.28
CA LEU A 118 -11.46 11.50 5.33
C LEU A 118 -12.88 11.57 4.72
N ASN A 119 -13.77 10.65 5.10
CA ASN A 119 -15.12 10.53 4.54
C ASN A 119 -15.15 10.45 2.99
N LEU A 120 -14.26 9.64 2.42
CA LEU A 120 -14.09 9.49 0.98
C LEU A 120 -14.76 8.23 0.43
N PRO A 121 -15.37 8.30 -0.77
CA PRO A 121 -15.63 7.14 -1.60
C PRO A 121 -14.34 6.35 -1.82
N GLN A 122 -14.44 5.02 -1.85
CA GLN A 122 -13.26 4.17 -2.02
C GLN A 122 -13.50 2.88 -2.79
N ALA A 123 -12.44 2.38 -3.41
CA ALA A 123 -12.36 1.01 -3.91
C ALA A 123 -11.04 0.35 -3.49
N GLY A 124 -11.14 -0.84 -2.89
CA GLY A 124 -10.01 -1.72 -2.65
C GLY A 124 -9.86 -2.79 -3.72
N TYR A 125 -8.73 -3.51 -3.68
CA TYR A 125 -8.40 -4.57 -4.63
C TYR A 125 -8.42 -4.10 -6.09
N VAL A 126 -8.01 -2.86 -6.34
CA VAL A 126 -8.06 -2.28 -7.69
C VAL A 126 -6.87 -2.75 -8.51
N GLY A 127 -7.17 -3.48 -9.59
CA GLY A 127 -6.19 -4.00 -10.52
C GLY A 127 -5.89 -3.05 -11.68
N GLU A 128 -6.79 -2.13 -12.02
CA GLU A 128 -6.62 -1.18 -13.13
C GLU A 128 -7.48 0.07 -12.90
N THR A 129 -7.01 1.22 -13.41
CA THR A 129 -7.69 2.52 -13.33
C THR A 129 -7.64 3.24 -14.66
N SER A 130 -8.74 3.86 -15.06
CA SER A 130 -8.84 4.71 -16.25
C SER A 130 -9.65 5.98 -15.98
N VAL A 131 -9.44 7.00 -16.81
CA VAL A 131 -10.22 8.25 -16.76
C VAL A 131 -11.64 7.96 -17.25
N SER A 132 -12.65 8.49 -16.56
CA SER A 132 -14.05 8.43 -17.02
C SER A 132 -14.30 9.45 -18.14
N GLU A 133 -15.15 9.12 -19.12
CA GLU A 133 -15.57 10.07 -20.17
C GLU A 133 -16.43 11.21 -19.60
N ASP A 134 -17.27 10.90 -18.59
CA ASP A 134 -18.10 11.91 -17.90
C ASP A 134 -17.32 12.63 -16.80
N SER A 135 -17.35 12.09 -15.57
CA SER A 135 -16.57 12.55 -14.42
C SER A 135 -16.23 11.37 -13.51
N GLY A 136 -15.12 11.50 -12.78
CA GLY A 136 -14.65 10.47 -11.85
C GLY A 136 -13.58 9.54 -12.42
N VAL A 137 -13.39 8.42 -11.72
CA VAL A 137 -12.37 7.41 -12.03
C VAL A 137 -13.02 6.05 -12.21
N ILE A 138 -12.79 5.45 -13.37
CA ILE A 138 -13.20 4.07 -13.62
C ILE A 138 -12.15 3.16 -13.00
N VAL A 139 -12.59 2.25 -12.13
CA VAL A 139 -11.73 1.27 -11.47
C VAL A 139 -12.20 -0.15 -11.77
N LYS A 140 -11.24 -1.03 -12.02
CA LYS A 140 -11.46 -2.48 -12.14
C LYS A 140 -11.09 -3.14 -10.81
N ARG A 141 -12.10 -3.40 -9.98
CA ARG A 141 -11.96 -4.07 -8.69
C ARG A 141 -11.94 -5.58 -8.86
N GLN A 142 -10.88 -6.23 -8.41
CA GLN A 142 -10.69 -7.67 -8.53
C GLN A 142 -11.37 -8.41 -7.37
N PHE A 143 -11.98 -9.55 -7.70
CA PHE A 143 -12.41 -10.61 -6.79
C PHE A 143 -11.74 -11.93 -7.21
N GLU A 144 -11.92 -12.97 -6.43
CA GLU A 144 -11.32 -14.29 -6.65
C GLU A 144 -11.76 -14.91 -8.00
N ASP A 145 -13.03 -14.75 -8.36
CA ASP A 145 -13.65 -15.38 -9.55
C ASP A 145 -14.03 -14.39 -10.65
N ARG A 146 -14.05 -13.09 -10.36
CA ARG A 146 -14.58 -12.05 -11.25
C ARG A 146 -13.94 -10.68 -10.99
N TYR A 147 -14.41 -9.67 -11.71
CA TYR A 147 -14.12 -8.27 -11.40
C TYR A 147 -15.37 -7.41 -11.50
N GLN A 148 -15.34 -6.25 -10.84
CA GLN A 148 -16.36 -5.22 -10.92
C GLN A 148 -15.77 -3.96 -11.56
N MET A 149 -16.50 -3.37 -12.50
CA MET A 149 -16.20 -2.05 -13.03
C MET A 149 -17.02 -1.04 -12.22
N LEU A 150 -16.35 -0.08 -11.58
CA LEU A 150 -16.99 0.97 -10.79
C LEU A 150 -16.54 2.33 -11.34
N ASN A 151 -17.43 3.33 -11.36
CA ASN A 151 -17.05 4.72 -11.56
C ASN A 151 -17.14 5.45 -10.22
N LEU A 152 -16.01 5.90 -9.69
CA LEU A 152 -15.91 6.60 -8.41
C LEU A 152 -15.90 8.12 -8.63
N PRO A 153 -16.70 8.90 -7.89
CA PRO A 153 -16.60 10.36 -7.93
C PRO A 153 -15.30 10.83 -7.27
N THR A 154 -14.75 11.95 -7.73
CA THR A 154 -13.61 12.63 -7.08
C THR A 154 -14.10 13.66 -6.05
N PRO A 155 -13.43 13.80 -4.88
CA PRO A 155 -12.25 13.07 -4.47
C PRO A 155 -12.54 11.63 -4.02
N CYS A 156 -11.62 10.70 -4.28
CA CYS A 156 -11.74 9.32 -3.80
C CYS A 156 -10.39 8.67 -3.45
N LEU A 157 -10.46 7.56 -2.72
CA LEU A 157 -9.31 6.73 -2.37
C LEU A 157 -9.34 5.39 -3.11
N ILE A 158 -8.22 5.05 -3.73
CA ILE A 158 -8.03 3.82 -4.48
C ILE A 158 -6.92 3.01 -3.80
N SER A 159 -7.27 1.83 -3.32
CA SER A 159 -6.29 0.87 -2.80
C SER A 159 -5.94 -0.11 -3.92
N ALA A 160 -4.72 0.04 -4.43
CA ALA A 160 -4.23 -0.65 -5.62
C ALA A 160 -3.55 -1.97 -5.28
N LEU A 161 -3.81 -2.97 -6.10
CA LEU A 161 -3.03 -4.20 -6.13
C LEU A 161 -1.73 -3.97 -6.89
N LEU A 162 -0.74 -4.83 -6.62
CA LEU A 162 0.47 -4.89 -7.43
C LEU A 162 0.08 -5.17 -8.89
N GLN A 163 0.45 -4.23 -9.75
CA GLN A 163 0.01 -4.23 -11.14
C GLN A 163 0.73 -5.33 -11.94
N PRO A 164 0.01 -6.22 -12.65
CA PRO A 164 0.65 -7.15 -13.57
C PRO A 164 1.27 -6.39 -14.76
N GLY A 165 2.33 -6.97 -15.35
CA GLY A 165 3.00 -6.44 -16.54
C GLY A 165 4.32 -5.71 -16.27
N LYS A 166 4.66 -4.74 -17.14
CA LYS A 166 5.94 -4.04 -17.11
C LYS A 166 5.97 -3.01 -15.98
N ARG A 167 6.81 -3.27 -14.97
CA ARG A 167 7.04 -2.33 -13.87
C ARG A 167 7.61 -1.01 -14.37
N ILE A 168 7.23 0.07 -13.70
CA ILE A 168 7.87 1.37 -13.84
C ILE A 168 9.15 1.35 -13.02
N TYR A 169 10.29 1.52 -13.69
CA TYR A 169 11.59 1.62 -13.04
C TYR A 169 12.00 3.08 -12.87
N MET A 170 12.97 3.32 -12.00
CA MET A 170 13.66 4.60 -11.91
C MET A 170 14.37 4.94 -13.24
N THR A 171 14.54 6.24 -13.49
CA THR A 171 15.37 6.74 -14.60
C THR A 171 16.61 7.46 -14.05
N ALA A 172 17.70 7.52 -14.81
CA ALA A 172 18.93 8.21 -14.37
C ALA A 172 18.69 9.71 -14.09
N ASP A 173 17.88 10.36 -14.94
CA ASP A 173 17.39 11.73 -14.71
C ASP A 173 16.55 11.83 -13.43
N GLY A 174 15.60 10.90 -13.25
CA GLY A 174 14.77 10.81 -12.06
C GLY A 174 15.58 10.69 -10.78
N VAL A 175 16.63 9.87 -10.75
CA VAL A 175 17.54 9.75 -9.60
C VAL A 175 18.25 11.07 -9.31
N THR A 176 18.75 11.74 -10.35
CA THR A 176 19.42 13.04 -10.19
C THR A 176 18.48 14.08 -9.59
N ARG A 177 17.25 14.16 -10.12
CA ARG A 177 16.19 15.03 -9.61
C ARG A 177 15.77 14.69 -8.18
N ALA A 178 15.63 13.40 -7.87
CA ALA A 178 15.28 12.94 -6.52
C ALA A 178 16.33 13.33 -5.48
N TYR A 179 17.62 13.37 -5.85
CA TYR A 179 18.68 13.80 -4.95
C TYR A 179 18.84 15.32 -4.85
N ALA A 180 18.48 16.05 -5.92
CA ALA A 180 18.47 17.51 -5.93
C ALA A 180 17.25 18.12 -5.23
N MET A 181 16.13 17.39 -5.17
CA MET A 181 14.90 17.80 -4.52
C MET A 181 15.05 17.76 -2.99
N GLU A 182 14.66 18.84 -2.33
CA GLU A 182 14.45 18.85 -0.88
C GLU A 182 13.12 18.15 -0.57
N ILE A 183 13.14 17.15 0.30
CA ILE A 183 11.92 16.45 0.72
C ILE A 183 11.40 17.16 1.97
N PRO A 184 10.30 17.94 1.88
CA PRO A 184 9.71 18.60 3.02
C PRO A 184 9.31 17.59 4.09
N VAL A 185 9.56 17.96 5.35
CA VAL A 185 9.16 17.20 6.52
C VAL A 185 8.01 17.92 7.21
N ILE A 186 6.84 17.29 7.22
CA ILE A 186 5.60 17.82 7.77
C ILE A 186 5.39 17.17 9.14
N PRO A 187 5.20 17.92 10.23
CA PRO A 187 4.78 17.35 11.51
C PRO A 187 3.43 16.63 11.35
N ALA A 188 3.30 15.41 11.87
CA ALA A 188 2.00 14.75 11.86
C ALA A 188 0.99 15.54 12.70
N CYS A 189 -0.20 15.77 12.15
CA CYS A 189 -1.31 16.38 12.88
C CYS A 189 -1.98 15.32 13.78
N GLU A 190 -2.11 15.63 15.07
CA GLU A 190 -2.70 14.74 16.08
C GLU A 190 -4.13 15.11 16.46
N ASP A 191 -4.76 16.06 15.75
CA ASP A 191 -6.13 16.53 16.08
C ASP A 191 -7.15 15.38 16.04
N LEU A 192 -6.98 14.44 15.10
CA LEU A 192 -7.81 13.22 15.01
C LEU A 192 -7.40 12.11 16.01
N ASN A 193 -6.31 12.28 16.75
CA ASN A 193 -5.82 11.36 17.78
C ASN A 193 -6.21 11.78 19.20
N ALA A 194 -6.90 12.92 19.39
CA ALA A 194 -7.27 13.41 20.71
C ALA A 194 -8.21 12.43 21.45
N GLY A 195 -7.68 11.77 22.49
CA GLY A 195 -8.48 11.04 23.48
C GLY A 195 -8.64 9.53 23.28
N GLU A 196 -8.05 8.93 22.25
CA GLU A 196 -8.17 7.47 22.03
C GLU A 196 -6.84 6.73 22.24
N GLU A 197 -6.84 5.84 23.24
CA GLU A 197 -5.80 4.83 23.41
C GLU A 197 -5.80 3.84 22.24
N SER A 198 -4.65 3.22 21.94
CA SER A 198 -4.59 2.14 20.96
C SER A 198 -5.54 1.02 21.39
N PHE A 199 -6.52 0.69 20.57
CA PHE A 199 -7.42 -0.43 20.84
C PHE A 199 -6.81 -1.80 20.49
N VAL A 200 -5.62 -1.81 19.88
CA VAL A 200 -4.84 -3.02 19.62
C VAL A 200 -3.58 -3.02 20.48
N THR A 201 -3.34 -4.13 21.18
CA THR A 201 -2.10 -4.35 21.94
C THR A 201 -1.44 -5.65 21.46
N LEU A 202 -0.17 -5.56 21.06
CA LEU A 202 0.62 -6.75 20.74
C LEU A 202 1.06 -7.43 22.03
N LEU A 203 0.50 -8.60 22.34
CA LEU A 203 0.85 -9.35 23.55
C LEU A 203 2.13 -10.18 23.38
N SER A 204 2.31 -10.79 22.22
CA SER A 204 3.46 -11.66 21.92
C SER A 204 3.61 -11.84 20.41
N SER A 205 4.85 -12.00 19.96
CA SER A 205 5.21 -12.40 18.59
C SER A 205 6.24 -13.53 18.64
N CYS A 206 6.08 -14.54 17.79
CA CYS A 206 7.03 -15.66 17.71
C CYS A 206 7.24 -16.06 16.24
N LEU A 207 8.44 -16.55 15.95
CA LEU A 207 8.75 -17.06 14.61
C LEU A 207 7.95 -18.32 14.32
N LYS A 208 7.56 -18.47 13.05
CA LYS A 208 6.92 -19.70 12.56
C LYS A 208 7.84 -20.89 12.83
N LYS A 209 7.27 -22.00 13.31
CA LYS A 209 8.01 -23.25 13.50
C LYS A 209 8.68 -23.67 12.19
N GLU A 210 9.93 -24.12 12.28
CA GLU A 210 10.65 -24.63 11.13
C GLU A 210 9.89 -25.79 10.47
N ARG A 211 9.90 -25.80 9.13
CA ARG A 211 9.28 -26.88 8.36
C ARG A 211 10.08 -28.17 8.57
N LYS A 212 9.40 -29.26 8.93
CA LYS A 212 10.00 -30.59 8.94
C LYS A 212 10.27 -31.06 7.51
N ARG A 213 11.30 -31.88 7.32
CA ARG A 213 11.60 -32.50 6.03
C ARG A 213 10.38 -33.28 5.52
N GLY A 214 10.03 -33.08 4.25
CA GLY A 214 8.94 -33.80 3.61
C GLY A 214 9.27 -35.27 3.34
N THR A 215 8.23 -36.08 3.15
CA THR A 215 8.34 -37.51 2.83
C THR A 215 8.31 -37.73 1.32
N VAL A 216 9.22 -38.56 0.80
CA VAL A 216 9.18 -39.01 -0.61
C VAL A 216 8.51 -40.37 -0.66
N LEU A 217 7.39 -40.47 -1.38
CA LEU A 217 6.68 -41.73 -1.59
C LEU A 217 7.31 -42.48 -2.76
N THR A 218 7.86 -43.67 -2.51
CA THR A 218 8.48 -44.57 -3.51
C THR A 218 7.62 -45.83 -3.67
N VAL A 219 6.35 -45.62 -4.03
CA VAL A 219 5.34 -46.67 -4.23
C VAL A 219 4.81 -46.63 -5.67
N PRO A 220 4.12 -47.68 -6.15
CA PRO A 220 3.48 -47.67 -7.46
C PRO A 220 2.52 -46.49 -7.62
N THR A 221 2.31 -46.03 -8.86
CA THR A 221 1.59 -44.79 -9.18
C THR A 221 0.21 -44.69 -8.53
N GLU A 222 -0.57 -45.77 -8.54
CA GLU A 222 -1.94 -45.75 -7.98
C GLU A 222 -1.94 -45.56 -6.46
N GLU A 223 -1.04 -46.23 -5.75
CA GLU A 223 -0.87 -46.09 -4.30
C GLU A 223 -0.32 -44.71 -3.94
N ALA A 224 0.58 -44.16 -4.77
CA ALA A 224 1.10 -42.81 -4.57
C ALA A 224 0.00 -41.76 -4.68
N ILE A 225 -0.91 -41.89 -5.64
CA ILE A 225 -2.03 -40.96 -5.82
C ILE A 225 -2.96 -41.02 -4.60
N SER A 226 -3.36 -42.22 -4.16
CA SER A 226 -4.22 -42.36 -2.97
C SER A 226 -3.56 -41.76 -1.73
N ALA A 227 -2.30 -42.09 -1.48
CA ALA A 227 -1.57 -41.58 -0.33
C ALA A 227 -1.41 -40.05 -0.37
N VAL A 228 -1.18 -39.45 -1.55
CA VAL A 228 -1.13 -38.00 -1.70
C VAL A 228 -2.49 -37.37 -1.43
N MET A 229 -3.58 -37.91 -1.97
CA MET A 229 -4.94 -37.41 -1.73
C MET A 229 -5.30 -37.46 -0.24
N ASP A 230 -4.98 -38.56 0.43
CA ASP A 230 -5.18 -38.72 1.88
C ASP A 230 -4.37 -37.68 2.67
N ILE A 231 -3.11 -37.44 2.29
CA ILE A 231 -2.27 -36.41 2.91
C ILE A 231 -2.85 -35.01 2.67
N MET A 232 -3.37 -34.73 1.47
CA MET A 232 -3.93 -33.42 1.15
C MET A 232 -5.22 -33.16 1.93
N HIS A 233 -6.13 -34.13 2.02
CA HIS A 233 -7.34 -34.03 2.84
C HIS A 233 -7.01 -33.90 4.34
N LYS A 234 -6.09 -34.73 4.84
CA LYS A 234 -5.67 -34.69 6.25
C LYS A 234 -5.08 -33.35 6.66
N ASN A 235 -4.41 -32.67 5.73
CA ASN A 235 -3.78 -31.37 5.97
C ASN A 235 -4.64 -30.18 5.49
N HIS A 236 -5.88 -30.41 5.04
CA HIS A 236 -6.77 -29.38 4.52
C HIS A 236 -6.16 -28.52 3.40
N ILE A 237 -5.37 -29.16 2.53
CA ILE A 237 -4.81 -28.53 1.32
C ILE A 237 -5.88 -28.46 0.22
N ILE A 238 -6.72 -29.50 0.16
CA ILE A 238 -7.95 -29.61 -0.64
C ILE A 238 -9.06 -30.18 0.26
#